data_AF-A0AAN4SWT1-F1
#
_entry.id   AF-A0AAN4SWT1-F1
#
_cell.length_a   1.000
_cell.length_b   1.000
_cell.length_c   1.000
_cell.angle_alpha   90.00
_cell.angle_beta   90.00
_cell.angle_gamma   90.00
#
_symmetry.space_group_name_H-M   'P 1'
#
loop_
_entity.id
_entity.type
_entity.pdbx_description
1 polymer ?
#
loop_
_entity_poly.entity_id
_entity_poly.type
_entity_poly.pdbx_seq_one_letter_code
_entity_poly.pdbx_strand_id
1 'polypeptide(L)'
;MNREKGVSSLALVLMLLVLGSLLLQGMSQQDRSFASRVSMESQSLRRQAIVQSALAWGKMHSWQTQPAVQCSQYAGTDARVCLRLLADNEALLIAGYEGVSLWRTGEVINGNIVFSPCGWSDFCPLKEGGVMSASLKNQQGFSLPEVMLAMVLMVVIVTALSGFQRTLMNSLASRNQYQQLWRHGWQQTQLRAISPPANWQVNRMQTSQAGCVSISVTLVSPGGREGEMTRLHCPNRQ
;
A
#
# COMPACT_ATOMS: atom_id res chain seq x y z
N MET A 1 4.03 -69.73 15.31
CA MET A 1 3.92 -68.48 16.09
C MET A 1 3.79 -67.34 15.09
N ASN A 2 2.56 -66.84 14.90
CA ASN A 2 2.24 -65.87 13.84
C ASN A 2 2.68 -64.46 14.25
N ARG A 3 3.47 -63.80 13.39
CA ARG A 3 4.03 -62.47 13.59
C ARG A 3 3.14 -61.47 12.87
N GLU A 4 2.30 -60.76 13.62
CA GLU A 4 1.40 -59.76 13.05
C GLU A 4 2.19 -58.54 12.56
N LYS A 5 1.92 -58.14 11.31
CA LYS A 5 2.52 -56.99 10.63
C LYS A 5 1.73 -55.73 10.98
N GLY A 6 2.15 -55.04 12.05
CA GLY A 6 1.67 -53.70 12.41
C GLY A 6 2.21 -52.58 11.49
N VAL A 7 1.99 -52.69 10.17
CA VAL A 7 2.49 -51.74 9.15
C VAL A 7 1.44 -50.67 8.80
N SER A 8 0.18 -50.85 9.22
CA SER A 8 -0.94 -50.02 8.72
C SER A 8 -1.18 -48.71 9.49
N SER A 9 -0.89 -48.63 10.79
CA SER A 9 -1.14 -47.41 11.59
C SER A 9 0.01 -46.40 11.49
N LEU A 10 1.25 -46.88 11.42
CA LEU A 10 2.44 -46.03 11.35
C LEU A 10 2.57 -45.34 9.97
N ALA A 11 2.22 -46.04 8.89
CA ALA A 11 2.14 -45.45 7.55
C ALA A 11 1.08 -44.34 7.47
N LEU A 12 -0.04 -44.49 8.18
CA LEU A 12 -1.11 -43.49 8.24
C LEU A 12 -0.68 -42.23 9.00
N VAL A 13 0.02 -42.39 10.13
CA VAL A 13 0.56 -41.24 10.90
C VAL A 13 1.61 -40.48 10.09
N LEU A 14 2.51 -41.18 9.39
CA LEU A 14 3.49 -40.55 8.50
C LEU A 14 2.83 -39.81 7.34
N MET A 15 1.79 -40.38 6.71
CA MET A 15 1.01 -39.71 5.67
C MET A 15 0.33 -38.43 6.19
N LEU A 16 -0.29 -38.48 7.38
CA LEU A 16 -0.92 -37.31 8.00
C LEU A 16 0.09 -36.20 8.32
N LEU A 17 1.30 -36.57 8.77
CA LEU A 17 2.38 -35.61 9.06
C LEU A 17 2.94 -34.97 7.78
N VAL A 18 3.10 -35.75 6.70
CA VAL A 18 3.51 -35.23 5.39
C VAL A 18 2.46 -34.29 4.83
N LEU A 19 1.18 -34.67 4.87
CA LEU A 19 0.06 -33.82 4.45
C LEU A 19 -0.01 -32.53 5.28
N GLY A 20 0.13 -32.61 6.60
CA GLY A 20 0.13 -31.44 7.49
C GLY A 20 1.29 -30.49 7.20
N SER A 21 2.49 -31.03 6.95
CA SER A 21 3.68 -30.25 6.62
C SER A 21 3.56 -29.56 5.26
N LEU A 22 3.02 -30.26 4.26
CA LEU A 22 2.76 -29.69 2.93
C LEU A 22 1.70 -28.58 2.97
N LEU A 23 0.66 -28.73 3.80
CA LEU A 23 -0.36 -27.69 3.98
C LEU A 23 0.21 -26.45 4.68
N LEU A 24 1.03 -26.62 5.74
CA LEU A 24 1.69 -25.52 6.44
C LEU A 24 2.74 -24.80 5.55
N GLN A 25 3.52 -25.56 4.77
CA GLN A 25 4.44 -24.99 3.79
C GLN A 25 3.68 -24.25 2.69
N GLY A 26 2.59 -24.84 2.17
CA GLY A 26 1.68 -24.20 1.23
C GLY A 26 1.14 -22.87 1.75
N MET A 27 0.62 -22.84 2.98
CA MET A 27 0.07 -21.62 3.60
C MET A 27 1.15 -20.55 3.84
N SER A 28 2.31 -20.91 4.39
CA SER A 28 3.38 -19.94 4.64
C SER A 28 3.99 -19.37 3.34
N GLN A 29 4.08 -20.19 2.29
CA GLN A 29 4.50 -19.74 0.97
C GLN A 29 3.42 -18.89 0.30
N GLN A 30 2.16 -19.23 0.52
CA GLN A 30 1.00 -18.45 0.09
C GLN A 30 0.98 -17.06 0.76
N ASP A 31 1.16 -16.95 2.07
CA ASP A 31 1.24 -15.68 2.81
C ASP A 31 2.39 -14.79 2.33
N ARG A 32 3.59 -15.37 2.13
CA ARG A 32 4.73 -14.62 1.56
C ARG A 32 4.42 -14.15 0.14
N SER A 33 3.79 -15.00 -0.67
CA SER A 33 3.39 -14.62 -2.03
C SER A 33 2.27 -13.57 -2.06
N PHE A 34 1.40 -13.54 -1.06
CA PHE A 34 0.38 -12.52 -0.90
C PHE A 34 0.97 -11.20 -0.42
N ALA A 35 1.83 -11.20 0.60
CA ALA A 35 2.51 -10.00 1.07
C ALA A 35 3.39 -9.38 -0.03
N SER A 36 4.08 -10.20 -0.82
CA SER A 36 4.83 -9.71 -1.98
C SER A 36 3.91 -9.15 -3.07
N ARG A 37 2.78 -9.82 -3.35
CA ARG A 37 1.78 -9.31 -4.32
C ARG A 37 1.17 -7.98 -3.87
N VAL A 38 0.76 -7.87 -2.61
CA VAL A 38 0.16 -6.64 -2.06
C VAL A 38 1.19 -5.50 -2.01
N SER A 39 2.45 -5.80 -1.67
CA SER A 39 3.52 -4.79 -1.72
C SER A 39 3.74 -4.29 -3.15
N MET A 40 3.88 -5.20 -4.13
CA MET A 40 4.02 -4.86 -5.55
C MET A 40 2.82 -4.06 -6.08
N GLU A 41 1.60 -4.45 -5.71
CA GLU A 41 0.37 -3.75 -6.10
C GLU A 41 0.30 -2.36 -5.45
N SER A 42 0.63 -2.25 -4.17
CA SER A 42 0.68 -0.97 -3.47
C SER A 42 1.72 -0.01 -4.07
N GLN A 43 2.85 -0.54 -4.52
CA GLN A 43 3.89 0.24 -5.19
C GLN A 43 3.43 0.68 -6.59
N SER A 44 2.78 -0.21 -7.35
CA SER A 44 2.16 0.13 -8.64
C SER A 44 1.13 1.25 -8.49
N LEU A 45 0.22 1.16 -7.50
CA LEU A 45 -0.78 2.20 -7.24
C LEU A 45 -0.15 3.53 -6.82
N ARG A 46 0.88 3.51 -5.97
CA ARG A 46 1.62 4.72 -5.59
C ARG A 46 2.29 5.38 -6.80
N ARG A 47 2.95 4.59 -7.65
CA ARG A 47 3.57 5.09 -8.89
C ARG A 47 2.53 5.72 -9.81
N GLN A 48 1.39 5.06 -10.03
CA GLN A 48 0.30 5.61 -10.84
C GLN A 48 -0.23 6.92 -10.27
N ALA A 49 -0.48 7.00 -8.96
CA ALA A 49 -0.93 8.21 -8.31
C ALA A 49 0.06 9.38 -8.47
N ILE A 50 1.38 9.11 -8.34
CA ILE A 50 2.42 10.12 -8.55
C ILE A 50 2.43 10.58 -10.01
N VAL A 51 2.42 9.67 -10.99
CA VAL A 51 2.44 10.05 -12.41
C VAL A 51 1.18 10.82 -12.81
N GLN A 52 0.00 10.42 -12.32
CA GLN A 52 -1.25 11.16 -12.55
C GLN A 52 -1.22 12.56 -11.93
N SER A 53 -0.67 12.68 -10.72
CA SER A 53 -0.52 13.97 -10.03
C SER A 53 0.46 14.88 -10.77
N ALA A 54 1.59 14.31 -11.22
CA ALA A 54 2.58 15.01 -12.04
C ALA A 54 1.98 15.46 -13.38
N LEU A 55 1.19 14.61 -14.05
CA LEU A 55 0.49 14.96 -15.29
C LEU A 55 -0.53 16.08 -15.07
N ALA A 56 -1.29 16.02 -13.98
CA ALA A 56 -2.28 17.04 -13.63
C ALA A 56 -1.61 18.39 -13.33
N TRP A 57 -0.49 18.38 -12.60
CA TRP A 57 0.34 19.56 -12.37
C TRP A 57 0.91 20.11 -13.69
N GLY A 58 1.39 19.23 -14.57
CA GLY A 58 1.91 19.59 -15.89
C GLY A 58 0.91 20.34 -16.75
N LYS A 59 -0.39 20.04 -16.62
CA LYS A 59 -1.44 20.80 -17.32
C LYS A 59 -1.59 22.24 -16.85
N MET A 60 -1.29 22.51 -15.58
CA MET A 60 -1.36 23.84 -14.99
C MET A 60 -0.07 24.62 -15.17
N HIS A 61 1.01 23.96 -15.61
CA HIS A 61 2.31 24.59 -15.80
C HIS A 61 2.31 25.44 -17.08
N SER A 62 2.86 26.65 -16.99
CA SER A 62 2.99 27.56 -18.12
C SER A 62 4.18 27.16 -18.98
N TRP A 63 3.93 26.36 -20.01
CA TRP A 63 4.94 25.93 -20.97
C TRP A 63 5.22 27.00 -22.03
N GLN A 64 6.44 27.07 -22.51
CA GLN A 64 6.79 27.93 -23.65
C GLN A 64 6.54 27.20 -24.97
N THR A 65 6.35 27.92 -26.07
CA THR A 65 6.19 27.34 -27.42
C THR A 65 7.53 27.05 -28.10
N GLN A 66 8.64 27.44 -27.49
CA GLN A 66 10.01 27.10 -27.88
C GLN A 66 10.84 26.93 -26.60
N PRO A 67 11.74 25.93 -26.47
CA PRO A 67 12.12 24.90 -27.46
C PRO A 67 11.09 23.76 -27.59
N ALA A 68 11.26 22.93 -28.62
CA ALA A 68 10.32 21.84 -28.98
C ALA A 68 10.13 20.76 -27.91
N VAL A 69 11.09 20.58 -27.01
CA VAL A 69 10.97 19.70 -25.83
C VAL A 69 11.37 20.49 -24.59
N GLN A 70 10.49 20.53 -23.59
CA GLN A 70 10.72 21.17 -22.30
C GLN A 70 10.36 20.20 -21.20
N CYS A 71 11.20 20.08 -20.18
CA CYS A 71 10.98 19.17 -19.05
C CYS A 71 11.13 19.92 -17.73
N SER A 72 10.27 19.59 -16.77
CA SER A 72 10.30 20.09 -15.41
C SER A 72 10.09 18.96 -14.41
N GLN A 73 10.58 19.14 -13.19
CA GLN A 73 10.46 18.14 -12.10
C GLN A 73 9.28 18.48 -11.19
N TYR A 74 8.53 17.46 -10.78
CA TYR A 74 7.36 17.63 -9.94
C TYR A 74 7.73 17.63 -8.45
N ALA A 75 7.63 18.81 -7.81
CA ALA A 75 7.48 19.01 -6.37
C ALA A 75 8.40 18.17 -5.43
N GLY A 76 9.69 18.06 -5.76
CA GLY A 76 10.67 17.33 -4.91
C GLY A 76 10.56 15.80 -4.97
N THR A 77 9.77 15.27 -5.90
CA THR A 77 9.79 13.85 -6.28
C THR A 77 10.71 13.65 -7.48
N ASP A 78 11.15 12.41 -7.74
CA ASP A 78 11.89 12.06 -8.97
C ASP A 78 10.98 12.01 -10.22
N ALA A 79 9.72 12.45 -10.12
CA ALA A 79 8.79 12.47 -11.25
C ALA A 79 9.13 13.63 -12.20
N ARG A 80 9.24 13.32 -13.49
CA ARG A 80 9.53 14.28 -14.55
C ARG A 80 8.30 14.48 -15.41
N VAL A 81 8.01 15.73 -15.76
CA VAL A 81 6.97 16.09 -16.70
C VAL A 81 7.59 16.82 -17.87
N CYS A 82 7.37 16.34 -19.08
CA CYS A 82 7.88 16.93 -20.29
C CYS A 82 6.74 17.31 -21.24
N LEU A 83 6.85 18.49 -21.83
CA LEU A 83 6.07 18.88 -22.99
C LEU A 83 6.90 18.67 -24.24
N ARG A 84 6.32 18.02 -25.24
CA ARG A 84 6.87 17.91 -26.59
C ARG A 84 5.90 18.52 -27.59
N LEU A 85 6.39 19.42 -28.42
CA LEU A 85 5.65 19.97 -29.55
C LEU A 85 5.89 19.07 -30.77
N LEU A 86 4.83 18.72 -31.48
CA LEU A 86 4.84 17.90 -32.68
C LEU A 86 4.61 18.77 -33.93
N ALA A 87 4.69 18.15 -35.10
CA ALA A 87 4.18 18.77 -36.33
C ALA A 87 2.66 18.98 -36.22
N ASP A 88 2.10 19.88 -37.03
CA ASP A 88 0.65 20.13 -37.13
C ASP A 88 -0.02 20.76 -35.89
N ASN A 89 0.70 21.61 -35.15
CA ASN A 89 0.21 22.25 -33.91
C ASN A 89 -0.19 21.28 -32.79
N GLU A 90 0.17 20.01 -32.87
CA GLU A 90 -0.04 19.06 -31.79
C GLU A 90 1.01 19.22 -30.69
N ALA A 91 0.61 18.96 -29.45
CA ALA A 91 1.46 18.93 -28.28
C ALA A 91 1.21 17.64 -27.49
N LEU A 92 2.27 17.10 -26.90
CA LEU A 92 2.22 15.90 -26.09
C LEU A 92 2.84 16.20 -24.73
N LEU A 93 2.02 16.11 -23.69
CA LEU A 93 2.45 16.14 -22.31
C LEU A 93 2.75 14.73 -21.85
N ILE A 94 3.93 14.53 -21.27
CA ILE A 94 4.47 13.25 -20.86
C ILE A 94 4.82 13.37 -19.38
N ALA A 95 4.21 12.58 -18.51
CA ALA A 95 4.62 12.46 -17.12
C ALA A 95 5.25 11.09 -16.90
N GLY A 96 6.38 11.02 -16.21
CA GLY A 96 7.11 9.78 -15.96
C GLY A 96 7.67 9.69 -14.54
N TYR A 97 7.54 8.51 -13.92
CA TYR A 97 8.08 8.20 -12.60
C TYR A 97 8.32 6.68 -12.45
N GLU A 98 9.54 6.30 -12.05
CA GLU A 98 9.95 4.90 -11.79
C GLU A 98 9.45 3.86 -12.83
N GLY A 99 9.63 4.14 -14.13
CA GLY A 99 9.27 3.23 -15.22
C GLY A 99 7.79 3.25 -15.64
N VAL A 100 6.94 4.02 -14.95
CA VAL A 100 5.57 4.31 -15.38
C VAL A 100 5.57 5.65 -16.12
N SER A 101 4.87 5.72 -17.25
CA SER A 101 4.67 6.96 -18.00
C SER A 101 3.21 7.11 -18.40
N LEU A 102 2.72 8.34 -18.38
CA LEU A 102 1.39 8.71 -18.89
C LEU A 102 1.53 9.83 -19.90
N TRP A 103 0.69 9.77 -20.92
CA TRP A 103 0.68 10.73 -22.01
C TRP A 103 -0.67 11.42 -22.10
N ARG A 104 -0.64 12.70 -22.49
CA ARG A 104 -1.83 13.48 -22.79
C ARG A 104 -1.56 14.37 -23.98
N THR A 105 -2.48 14.33 -24.95
CA THR A 105 -2.42 15.20 -26.12
C THR A 105 -2.98 16.58 -25.81
N GLY A 106 -2.50 17.55 -26.55
CA GLY A 106 -2.99 18.92 -26.59
C GLY A 106 -2.72 19.52 -27.95
N GLU A 107 -3.20 20.72 -28.14
CA GLU A 107 -3.04 21.49 -29.36
C GLU A 107 -2.52 22.88 -29.01
N VAL A 108 -1.74 23.46 -29.91
CA VAL A 108 -1.25 24.83 -29.81
C VAL A 108 -2.24 25.73 -30.55
N ILE A 109 -3.03 26.49 -29.80
CA ILE A 109 -4.04 27.42 -30.31
C ILE A 109 -3.62 28.84 -29.93
N ASN A 110 -3.36 29.70 -30.92
CA ASN A 110 -2.96 31.09 -30.72
C ASN A 110 -1.74 31.27 -29.77
N GLY A 111 -0.76 30.35 -29.85
CA GLY A 111 0.44 30.39 -29.01
C GLY A 111 0.24 29.86 -27.58
N ASN A 112 -0.98 29.42 -27.23
CA ASN A 112 -1.28 28.77 -25.95
C ASN A 112 -1.48 27.27 -26.17
N ILE A 113 -0.99 26.46 -25.22
CA ILE A 113 -1.17 25.01 -25.26
C ILE A 113 -2.45 24.64 -24.53
N VAL A 114 -3.40 24.08 -25.27
CA VAL A 114 -4.68 23.62 -24.74
C VAL A 114 -4.68 22.09 -24.75
N PHE A 115 -4.68 21.48 -23.57
CA PHE A 115 -4.74 20.03 -23.45
C PHE A 115 -6.15 19.49 -23.67
N SER A 116 -6.28 18.32 -24.30
CA SER A 116 -7.56 17.65 -24.49
C SER A 116 -8.30 17.54 -23.14
N PRO A 117 -9.62 17.84 -23.06
CA PRO A 117 -10.37 17.81 -21.79
C PRO A 117 -10.41 16.43 -21.12
N CYS A 118 -10.50 15.38 -21.92
CA CYS A 118 -10.69 14.00 -21.46
C CYS A 118 -9.55 13.09 -21.94
N GLY A 119 -9.21 12.11 -21.10
CA GLY A 119 -8.28 11.04 -21.46
C GLY A 119 -6.82 11.32 -21.07
N TRP A 120 -6.18 10.26 -20.63
CA TRP A 120 -4.73 10.06 -20.60
C TRP A 120 -4.50 8.66 -21.18
N SER A 121 -3.38 8.44 -21.87
CA SER A 121 -2.99 7.10 -22.29
C SER A 121 -1.82 6.61 -21.44
N ASP A 122 -1.80 5.30 -21.18
CA ASP A 122 -0.66 4.51 -20.67
C ASP A 122 0.13 3.85 -21.80
N PHE A 123 -0.35 4.00 -23.03
CA PHE A 123 0.36 3.64 -24.25
C PHE A 123 0.92 4.91 -24.89
N CYS A 124 2.21 4.90 -25.20
CA CYS A 124 2.82 5.98 -25.99
C CYS A 124 2.15 5.99 -27.37
N PRO A 125 1.47 7.08 -27.77
CA PRO A 125 0.84 7.15 -29.09
C PRO A 125 1.87 7.17 -30.24
N LEU A 126 3.17 7.27 -29.91
CA LEU A 126 4.27 7.14 -30.85
C LEU A 126 4.70 5.66 -30.94
N LYS A 127 4.65 5.10 -32.14
CA LYS A 127 4.98 3.70 -32.41
C LYS A 127 6.48 3.44 -32.15
N GLU A 128 6.80 2.70 -31.08
CA GLU A 128 8.13 2.11 -30.82
C GLU A 128 8.01 0.59 -30.60
N GLY A 129 8.85 -0.18 -31.29
CA GLY A 129 8.85 -1.65 -31.30
C GLY A 129 9.48 -2.27 -30.05
N GLY A 130 8.82 -3.26 -29.47
CA GLY A 130 9.21 -3.86 -28.19
C GLY A 130 10.11 -5.09 -28.27
N VAL A 131 10.64 -5.53 -27.11
CA VAL A 131 10.91 -6.95 -26.75
C VAL A 131 11.11 -7.10 -25.22
N MET A 132 10.62 -8.20 -24.63
CA MET A 132 11.00 -8.73 -23.30
C MET A 132 11.79 -10.04 -23.46
N SER A 133 12.73 -10.35 -22.55
CA SER A 133 13.07 -11.73 -22.15
C SER A 133 14.01 -11.78 -20.94
N ALA A 134 13.78 -12.72 -20.00
CA ALA A 134 14.84 -13.55 -19.40
C ALA A 134 14.25 -14.78 -18.67
N SER A 135 14.91 -15.92 -18.87
CA SER A 135 14.56 -17.28 -18.44
C SER A 135 15.24 -17.66 -17.11
N LEU A 136 14.62 -18.52 -16.29
CA LEU A 136 15.18 -19.04 -15.02
C LEU A 136 15.79 -20.44 -15.21
N LYS A 137 16.98 -20.64 -14.64
CA LYS A 137 17.84 -21.83 -14.76
C LYS A 137 17.62 -22.83 -13.61
N ASN A 138 17.86 -24.11 -13.94
CA ASN A 138 17.69 -25.37 -13.20
C ASN A 138 18.45 -25.48 -11.85
N GLN A 139 17.94 -26.26 -10.89
CA GLN A 139 18.59 -26.57 -9.59
C GLN A 139 18.86 -28.08 -9.39
N GLN A 140 19.92 -28.42 -8.64
CA GLN A 140 20.34 -29.78 -8.24
C GLN A 140 20.39 -29.91 -6.70
N GLY A 141 20.20 -31.13 -6.16
CA GLY A 141 19.91 -31.44 -4.75
C GLY A 141 21.10 -31.85 -3.84
N PHE A 142 20.84 -31.97 -2.53
CA PHE A 142 21.80 -32.17 -1.42
C PHE A 142 21.57 -33.46 -0.60
N SER A 143 22.57 -33.84 0.23
CA SER A 143 22.78 -35.17 0.86
C SER A 143 22.23 -35.35 2.30
N LEU A 144 22.07 -36.62 2.73
CA LEU A 144 21.26 -37.13 3.86
C LEU A 144 21.69 -36.81 5.32
N PRO A 145 22.97 -36.68 5.71
CA PRO A 145 23.32 -36.39 7.11
C PRO A 145 22.98 -34.95 7.51
N GLU A 146 22.95 -34.03 6.53
CA GLU A 146 22.59 -32.62 6.69
C GLU A 146 21.08 -32.46 6.97
N VAL A 147 20.27 -33.36 6.42
CA VAL A 147 18.82 -33.41 6.63
C VAL A 147 18.48 -33.85 8.07
N MET A 148 19.28 -34.74 8.67
CA MET A 148 19.06 -35.21 10.05
C MET A 148 19.33 -34.11 11.09
N LEU A 149 20.41 -33.34 10.93
CA LEU A 149 20.71 -32.18 11.79
C LEU A 149 19.66 -31.07 11.63
N ALA A 150 19.20 -30.84 10.39
CA ALA A 150 18.14 -29.87 10.08
C ALA A 150 16.78 -30.26 10.69
N MET A 151 16.43 -31.55 10.75
CA MET A 151 15.17 -32.01 11.36
C MET A 151 15.10 -31.74 12.87
N VAL A 152 16.20 -31.90 13.62
CA VAL A 152 16.22 -31.61 15.07
C VAL A 152 16.13 -30.11 15.32
N LEU A 153 16.88 -29.30 14.56
CA LEU A 153 16.79 -27.83 14.62
C LEU A 153 15.39 -27.32 14.26
N MET A 154 14.73 -27.92 13.27
CA MET A 154 13.38 -27.55 12.85
C MET A 154 12.33 -27.79 13.94
N VAL A 155 12.40 -28.91 14.67
CA VAL A 155 11.46 -29.22 15.77
C VAL A 155 11.57 -28.19 16.89
N VAL A 156 12.80 -27.76 17.23
CA VAL A 156 13.06 -26.72 18.25
C VAL A 156 12.61 -25.33 17.75
N ILE A 157 12.87 -25.00 16.49
CA ILE A 157 12.49 -23.71 15.88
C ILE A 157 10.96 -23.59 15.74
N VAL A 158 10.26 -24.64 15.34
CA VAL A 158 8.80 -24.65 15.16
C VAL A 158 8.07 -24.54 16.50
N THR A 159 8.54 -25.20 17.55
CA THR A 159 7.95 -25.09 18.89
C THR A 159 8.15 -23.68 19.48
N ALA A 160 9.32 -23.06 19.28
CA ALA A 160 9.58 -21.67 19.68
C ALA A 160 8.74 -20.64 18.89
N LEU A 161 8.48 -20.88 17.60
CA LEU A 161 7.73 -19.98 16.71
C LEU A 161 6.20 -20.03 16.92
N SER A 162 5.67 -21.09 17.55
CA SER A 162 4.22 -21.20 17.83
C SER A 162 3.70 -20.08 18.75
N GLY A 163 4.52 -19.58 19.67
CA GLY A 163 4.21 -18.41 20.49
C GLY A 163 4.22 -17.08 19.71
N PHE A 164 4.96 -17.03 18.60
CA PHE A 164 5.14 -15.81 17.80
C PHE A 164 3.91 -15.50 16.92
N GLN A 165 3.17 -16.52 16.48
CA GLN A 165 1.93 -16.32 15.71
C GLN A 165 0.81 -15.68 16.56
N ARG A 166 0.74 -16.03 17.84
CA ARG A 166 -0.27 -15.50 18.77
C ARG A 166 0.00 -14.04 19.13
N THR A 167 1.27 -13.65 19.24
CA THR A 167 1.69 -12.26 19.49
C THR A 167 1.51 -11.37 18.26
N LEU A 168 1.79 -11.87 17.05
CA LEU A 168 1.56 -11.15 15.80
C LEU A 168 0.08 -10.78 15.60
N MET A 169 -0.86 -11.72 15.77
CA MET A 169 -2.29 -11.45 15.61
C MET A 169 -2.81 -10.42 16.62
N ASN A 170 -2.38 -10.50 17.89
CA ASN A 170 -2.73 -9.48 18.89
C ASN A 170 -2.14 -8.11 18.55
N SER A 171 -0.93 -8.06 17.97
CA SER A 171 -0.28 -6.81 17.60
C SER A 171 -0.95 -6.11 16.41
N LEU A 172 -1.42 -6.87 15.41
CA LEU A 172 -2.13 -6.35 14.24
C LEU A 172 -3.53 -5.83 14.62
N ALA A 173 -4.28 -6.59 15.42
CA ALA A 173 -5.57 -6.16 15.95
C ALA A 173 -5.43 -4.86 16.78
N SER A 174 -4.39 -4.79 17.62
CA SER A 174 -4.11 -3.61 18.43
C SER A 174 -3.76 -2.37 17.60
N ARG A 175 -2.96 -2.51 16.53
CA ARG A 175 -2.60 -1.39 15.65
C ARG A 175 -3.80 -0.84 14.87
N ASN A 176 -4.68 -1.73 14.40
CA ASN A 176 -5.92 -1.31 13.72
C ASN A 176 -6.88 -0.57 14.65
N GLN A 177 -7.04 -1.03 15.90
CA GLN A 177 -7.86 -0.33 16.89
C GLN A 177 -7.32 1.07 17.20
N TYR A 178 -6.00 1.23 17.27
CA TYR A 178 -5.37 2.53 17.49
C TYR A 178 -5.66 3.53 16.36
N GLN A 179 -5.61 3.07 15.10
CA GLN A 179 -5.95 3.92 13.95
C GLN A 179 -7.43 4.33 13.94
N GLN A 180 -8.33 3.44 14.35
CA GLN A 180 -9.77 3.76 14.46
C GLN A 180 -10.05 4.78 15.56
N LEU A 181 -9.35 4.66 16.70
CA LEU A 181 -9.47 5.61 17.81
C LEU A 181 -9.12 7.04 17.38
N TRP A 182 -8.02 7.22 16.64
CA TRP A 182 -7.65 8.55 16.14
C TRP A 182 -8.64 9.11 15.11
N ARG A 183 -9.20 8.27 14.24
CA ARG A 183 -10.24 8.71 13.27
C ARG A 183 -11.51 9.17 13.98
N HIS A 184 -11.98 8.41 14.96
CA HIS A 184 -13.18 8.75 15.72
C HIS A 184 -12.95 9.95 16.64
N GLY A 185 -11.76 10.06 17.24
CA GLY A 185 -11.36 11.23 18.01
C GLY A 185 -11.40 12.51 17.19
N TRP A 186 -10.84 12.47 15.99
CA TRP A 186 -10.92 13.60 15.06
C TRP A 186 -12.37 14.03 14.76
N GLN A 187 -13.27 13.06 14.51
CA GLN A 187 -14.68 13.34 14.24
C GLN A 187 -15.40 13.98 15.43
N GLN A 188 -15.07 13.59 16.67
CA GLN A 188 -15.71 14.11 17.88
C GLN A 188 -15.24 15.52 18.28
N THR A 189 -14.07 15.96 17.81
CA THR A 189 -13.58 17.34 18.03
C THR A 189 -14.32 18.41 17.19
N GLN A 190 -15.30 18.01 16.38
CA GLN A 190 -16.11 18.94 15.59
C GLN A 190 -17.07 19.75 16.47
N LEU A 191 -17.51 20.92 15.97
CA LEU A 191 -18.41 21.82 16.69
C LEU A 191 -19.76 21.16 17.02
N ARG A 192 -20.29 20.32 16.12
CA ARG A 192 -21.50 19.51 16.34
C ARG A 192 -21.16 18.19 17.03
N ALA A 193 -21.91 17.87 18.08
CA ALA A 193 -21.83 16.56 18.72
C ALA A 193 -22.36 15.47 17.76
N ILE A 194 -21.56 14.42 17.54
CA ILE A 194 -21.92 13.26 16.72
C ILE A 194 -22.18 12.11 17.68
N SER A 195 -23.24 11.33 17.46
CA SER A 195 -23.53 10.16 18.28
C SER A 195 -22.34 9.17 18.26
N PRO A 196 -21.92 8.65 19.42
CA PRO A 196 -20.80 7.73 19.48
C PRO A 196 -21.15 6.40 18.80
N PRO A 197 -20.17 5.71 18.18
CA PRO A 197 -20.35 4.35 17.68
C PRO A 197 -20.63 3.37 18.83
N ALA A 198 -21.35 2.28 18.54
CA ALA A 198 -21.76 1.30 19.55
C ALA A 198 -20.57 0.78 20.39
N ASN A 199 -20.72 0.76 21.72
CA ASN A 199 -19.74 0.30 22.72
C ASN A 199 -18.51 1.20 22.94
N TRP A 200 -18.51 2.46 22.49
CA TRP A 200 -17.44 3.43 22.78
C TRP A 200 -17.89 4.44 23.83
N GLN A 201 -17.05 4.68 24.85
CA GLN A 201 -17.32 5.73 25.84
C GLN A 201 -16.61 7.01 25.41
N VAL A 202 -17.35 8.12 25.35
CA VAL A 202 -16.85 9.43 24.92
C VAL A 202 -17.17 10.46 25.98
N ASN A 203 -16.14 11.13 26.49
CA ASN A 203 -16.29 12.27 27.38
C ASN A 203 -15.85 13.53 26.63
N ARG A 204 -16.73 14.53 26.51
CA ARG A 204 -16.47 15.77 25.76
C ARG A 204 -16.55 16.95 26.71
N MET A 205 -15.42 17.63 26.88
CA MET A 205 -15.34 18.87 27.65
C MET A 205 -15.18 20.06 26.71
N GLN A 206 -15.84 21.17 27.03
CA GLN A 206 -15.73 22.40 26.27
C GLN A 206 -15.29 23.53 27.19
N THR A 207 -14.32 24.31 26.76
CA THR A 207 -13.86 25.50 27.50
C THR A 207 -13.80 26.68 26.55
N SER A 208 -14.53 27.75 26.85
CA SER A 208 -14.49 28.99 26.06
C SER A 208 -13.50 29.97 26.67
N GLN A 209 -12.51 30.39 25.89
CA GLN A 209 -11.60 31.48 26.27
C GLN A 209 -11.49 32.48 25.11
N ALA A 210 -11.69 33.76 25.42
CA ALA A 210 -11.44 34.89 24.52
C ALA A 210 -12.04 34.76 23.10
N GLY A 211 -13.29 34.30 22.99
CA GLY A 211 -13.99 34.20 21.70
C GLY A 211 -13.68 32.93 20.90
N CYS A 212 -12.82 32.05 21.38
CA CYS A 212 -12.57 30.72 20.83
C CYS A 212 -13.13 29.64 21.77
N VAL A 213 -13.66 28.55 21.19
CA VAL A 213 -14.10 27.37 21.94
C VAL A 213 -13.08 26.26 21.75
N SER A 214 -12.46 25.82 22.84
CA SER A 214 -11.68 24.58 22.86
C SER A 214 -12.60 23.41 23.18
N ILE A 215 -12.49 22.35 22.39
CA ILE A 215 -13.23 21.10 22.57
C ILE A 215 -12.19 20.02 22.83
N SER A 216 -12.18 19.49 24.05
CA SER A 216 -11.38 18.33 24.45
C SER A 216 -12.26 17.09 24.49
N VAL A 217 -11.79 16.00 23.91
CA VAL A 217 -12.52 14.74 23.85
C VAL A 217 -11.62 13.61 24.35
N THR A 218 -12.12 12.85 25.31
CA THR A 218 -11.53 11.61 25.79
C THR A 218 -12.35 10.44 25.25
N LEU A 219 -11.74 9.54 24.50
CA LEU A 219 -12.39 8.33 24.00
C LEU A 219 -11.79 7.08 24.65
N VAL A 220 -12.67 6.19 25.10
CA VAL A 220 -12.28 4.85 25.56
C VAL A 220 -12.84 3.82 24.58
N SER A 221 -11.94 3.09 23.96
CA SER A 221 -12.26 1.98 23.05
C SER A 221 -12.78 0.75 23.82
N PRO A 222 -13.54 -0.16 23.18
CA PRO A 222 -14.01 -1.41 23.81
C PRO A 222 -12.88 -2.30 24.36
N GLY A 223 -11.65 -2.13 23.86
CA GLY A 223 -10.44 -2.80 24.33
C GLY A 223 -9.77 -2.12 25.53
N GLY A 224 -10.41 -1.15 26.18
CA GLY A 224 -9.94 -0.48 27.38
C GLY A 224 -8.86 0.58 27.15
N ARG A 225 -8.59 0.97 25.91
CA ARG A 225 -7.60 2.01 25.60
C ARG A 225 -8.25 3.39 25.52
N GLU A 226 -7.64 4.32 26.22
CA GLU A 226 -8.02 5.72 26.28
C GLU A 226 -7.17 6.56 25.31
N GLY A 227 -7.78 7.58 24.69
CA GLY A 227 -7.05 8.62 23.98
C GLY A 227 -7.75 9.96 24.08
N GLU A 228 -6.97 11.00 24.31
CA GLU A 228 -7.42 12.37 24.46
C GLU A 228 -7.06 13.19 23.21
N MET A 229 -7.98 14.03 22.76
CA MET A 229 -7.75 14.92 21.63
C MET A 229 -8.44 16.27 21.86
N THR A 230 -7.72 17.36 21.59
CA THR A 230 -8.20 18.72 21.81
C THR A 230 -8.11 19.52 20.53
N ARG A 231 -9.15 20.30 20.23
CA ARG A 231 -9.18 21.21 19.08
C ARG A 231 -9.76 22.56 19.46
N LEU A 232 -9.09 23.62 19.03
CA LEU A 232 -9.54 24.99 19.19
C LEU A 232 -10.34 25.43 17.96
N HIS A 233 -11.50 26.06 18.17
CA HIS A 233 -12.33 26.67 17.13
C HIS A 233 -12.46 28.16 17.42
N CYS A 234 -11.94 28.99 16.53
CA CYS A 234 -12.06 30.45 16.60
C CYS A 234 -12.90 30.94 15.42
N PRO A 235 -13.83 31.89 15.63
CA PRO A 235 -14.52 32.56 14.52
C PRO A 235 -13.50 33.41 13.74
N ASN A 236 -13.56 33.36 12.41
CA ASN A 236 -12.82 34.31 11.58
C ASN A 236 -13.37 35.71 11.87
N ARG A 237 -12.49 36.66 12.24
CA ARG A 237 -12.86 38.08 12.32
C ARG A 237 -13.36 38.50 10.93
N GLN A 238 -14.66 38.77 10.81
CA GLN A 238 -15.22 39.55 9.71
C GLN A 238 -14.96 41.03 9.95
#